data_AF-A0A7S0YYW5-F1
#
_entry.id   AF-A0A7S0YYW5-F1
#
_cell.length_a   1.000
_cell.length_b   1.000
_cell.length_c   1.000
_cell.angle_alpha   90.00
_cell.angle_beta   90.00
_cell.angle_gamma   90.00
#
_symmetry.space_group_name_H-M   'P 1'
#
loop_
_entity.id
_entity.type
_entity.pdbx_description
1 polymer ?
#
loop_
_entity_poly.entity_id
_entity_poly.type
_entity_poly.pdbx_seq_one_letter_code
_entity_poly.pdbx_strand_id
1 'polypeptide(L)'
;PEWWRITLLSCILPTAVGLVLLAYIPESPHWCLVNGREGECEDLLRKLAVENGKEGQLLSGGKVFYRPPPGGEDGDERGILDLFKDDLQGPTCFIMTVFACSCFAFCGHTYIYPIILQREYGELVTAEYYDMMWASLAQMVAVLITASAVDDPRYGRRWTIQLVFWVSFVLSGSVPY
;
A
#
# COMPACT_ATOMS: atom_id res chain seq x y z
N PRO A 1 10.89 12.47 -33.08
CA PRO A 1 10.31 11.25 -32.46
C PRO A 1 9.42 11.63 -31.25
N GLU A 2 8.12 11.35 -31.32
CA GLU A 2 7.12 11.75 -30.30
C GLU A 2 6.83 10.66 -29.26
N TRP A 3 7.60 9.57 -29.25
CA TRP A 3 7.39 8.39 -28.40
C TRP A 3 7.26 8.72 -26.92
N TRP A 4 8.00 9.71 -26.41
CA TRP A 4 7.92 10.15 -25.01
C TRP A 4 6.54 10.73 -24.66
N ARG A 5 5.84 11.37 -25.62
CA ARG A 5 4.47 11.86 -25.43
C ARG A 5 3.50 10.70 -25.30
N ILE A 6 3.68 9.66 -26.12
CA ILE A 6 2.87 8.43 -26.05
C ILE A 6 3.07 7.74 -24.70
N THR A 7 4.31 7.68 -24.19
CA THR A 7 4.59 7.15 -22.85
C THR A 7 3.86 7.94 -21.76
N LEU A 8 3.91 9.27 -21.78
CA LEU A 8 3.17 10.10 -20.81
C LEU A 8 1.65 9.93 -20.92
N LEU A 9 1.12 9.84 -22.14
CA LEU A 9 -0.31 9.58 -22.36
C LEU A 9 -0.72 8.19 -21.85
N SER A 10 0.17 7.19 -21.94
CA SER A 10 -0.10 5.85 -21.42
C SER A 10 -0.28 5.84 -19.89
N CYS A 11 0.36 6.75 -19.16
CA CYS A 11 0.20 6.90 -17.72
C CYS A 11 -1.21 7.39 -17.31
N ILE A 12 -1.97 7.97 -18.25
CA ILE A 12 -3.35 8.42 -18.00
C ILE A 12 -4.31 7.23 -17.97
N LEU A 13 -3.99 6.14 -18.70
CA LEU A 13 -4.90 5.00 -18.83
C LEU A 13 -5.26 4.37 -17.46
N PRO A 14 -4.30 4.04 -16.57
CA PRO A 14 -4.63 3.54 -15.24
C PRO A 14 -5.49 4.51 -14.42
N THR A 15 -5.24 5.82 -14.53
CA THR A 15 -6.01 6.85 -13.81
C THR A 15 -7.44 6.93 -14.34
N ALA A 16 -7.63 6.90 -15.66
CA ALA A 16 -8.95 6.92 -16.29
C ALA A 16 -9.75 5.67 -15.91
N VAL A 17 -9.11 4.49 -15.93
CA VAL A 17 -9.72 3.24 -15.45
C VAL A 17 -10.09 3.36 -13.97
N GLY A 18 -9.19 3.88 -13.14
CA GLY A 18 -9.43 4.11 -11.71
C GLY A 18 -10.63 5.03 -11.44
N LEU A 19 -10.79 6.10 -12.22
CA LEU A 19 -11.94 7.01 -12.11
C LEU A 19 -13.26 6.34 -12.44
N VAL A 20 -13.29 5.50 -13.48
CA VAL A 20 -14.48 4.71 -13.81
C VAL A 20 -14.79 3.69 -12.72
N LEU A 21 -13.76 3.02 -12.18
CA LEU A 21 -13.92 2.05 -11.09
C LEU A 21 -14.39 2.69 -9.78
N LEU A 22 -13.98 3.92 -9.48
CA LEU A 22 -14.45 4.66 -8.30
C LEU A 22 -15.97 4.85 -8.29
N ALA A 23 -16.63 4.92 -9.46
CA ALA A 23 -18.09 4.99 -9.53
C ALA A 23 -18.79 3.69 -9.08
N TYR A 24 -18.06 2.56 -9.05
CA TYR A 24 -18.58 1.25 -8.63
C TYR A 24 -18.17 0.87 -7.20
N ILE A 25 -17.13 1.51 -6.64
CA ILE A 25 -16.65 1.22 -5.30
C ILE A 25 -17.59 1.90 -4.28
N PRO A 26 -18.21 1.14 -3.36
CA PRO A 26 -19.03 1.74 -2.32
C PRO A 26 -18.16 2.55 -1.35
N GLU A 27 -18.78 3.51 -0.68
CA GLU A 27 -18.13 4.34 0.34
C GLU A 27 -17.55 3.49 1.48
N SER A 28 -16.54 4.00 2.19
CA SER A 28 -15.94 3.26 3.30
C SER A 28 -16.93 3.12 4.47
N PRO A 29 -17.20 1.90 5.00
CA PRO A 29 -18.07 1.72 6.17
C PRO A 29 -17.60 2.53 7.39
N HIS A 30 -16.28 2.65 7.56
CA HIS A 30 -15.71 3.45 8.64
C HIS A 30 -16.07 4.94 8.49
N TRP A 31 -16.02 5.48 7.28
CA TRP A 31 -16.37 6.87 7.03
C TRP A 31 -17.86 7.12 7.26
N CYS A 32 -18.74 6.19 6.86
CA CYS A 32 -20.17 6.28 7.17
C CYS A 32 -20.43 6.35 8.68
N LEU A 33 -19.72 5.54 9.48
CA LEU A 33 -19.87 5.55 10.94
C LEU A 33 -19.38 6.84 11.60
N VAL A 34 -18.21 7.33 11.21
CA VAL A 34 -17.66 8.57 11.78
C VAL A 34 -18.55 9.78 11.48
N ASN A 35 -19.24 9.78 10.34
CA ASN A 35 -20.16 10.86 9.96
C ASN A 35 -21.60 10.65 10.45
N GLY A 36 -21.86 9.69 11.35
CA GLY A 36 -23.19 9.42 11.89
C GLY A 36 -24.19 8.84 10.89
N ARG A 37 -23.73 8.34 9.73
CA ARG A 37 -24.55 7.65 8.71
C ARG A 37 -24.65 6.16 9.04
N GLU A 38 -25.08 5.84 10.26
CA GLU A 38 -25.10 4.45 10.77
C GLU A 38 -26.03 3.54 9.96
N GLY A 39 -27.23 4.02 9.59
CA GLY A 39 -28.18 3.24 8.80
C GLY A 39 -27.64 2.85 7.42
N GLU A 40 -26.97 3.76 6.74
CA GLU A 40 -26.36 3.47 5.45
C GLU A 40 -25.15 2.55 5.58
N CYS A 41 -24.38 2.66 6.67
CA CYS A 41 -23.33 1.71 6.98
C CYS A 41 -23.88 0.30 7.19
N GLU A 42 -25.01 0.16 7.90
CA GLU A 42 -25.67 -1.13 8.10
C GLU A 42 -26.12 -1.75 6.77
N ASP A 43 -26.77 -0.96 5.92
CA ASP A 43 -27.23 -1.42 4.61
C ASP A 43 -26.06 -1.85 3.71
N LEU A 44 -24.98 -1.07 3.71
CA LEU A 44 -23.75 -1.37 2.98
C LEU A 44 -23.11 -2.67 3.48
N LEU A 45 -22.98 -2.85 4.80
CA LEU A 45 -22.43 -4.08 5.39
C LEU A 45 -23.32 -5.30 5.13
N ARG A 46 -24.65 -5.14 5.12
CA ARG A 46 -25.59 -6.21 4.74
C ARG A 46 -25.39 -6.59 3.29
N LYS A 47 -25.31 -5.62 2.37
CA LYS A 47 -25.07 -5.86 0.95
C LYS A 47 -23.74 -6.60 0.74
N LEU A 48 -22.66 -6.16 1.37
CA LEU A 48 -21.37 -6.83 1.31
C LEU A 48 -21.40 -8.24 1.91
N ALA A 49 -22.19 -8.47 2.97
CA ALA A 49 -22.34 -9.81 3.57
C ALA A 49 -23.01 -10.79 2.60
N VAL A 50 -24.05 -10.33 1.89
CA VAL A 50 -24.77 -11.09 0.87
C VAL A 50 -23.85 -11.39 -0.31
N GLU A 51 -23.17 -10.38 -0.87
CA GLU A 51 -22.27 -10.54 -2.00
C GLU A 51 -21.08 -11.48 -1.71
N ASN A 52 -20.58 -11.46 -0.47
CA ASN A 52 -19.49 -12.34 -0.04
C ASN A 52 -19.96 -13.73 0.46
N GLY A 53 -21.26 -14.04 0.42
CA GLY A 53 -21.81 -15.30 0.93
C GLY A 53 -21.60 -15.53 2.43
N LYS A 54 -21.38 -14.45 3.20
CA LYS A 54 -21.16 -14.47 4.66
C LYS A 54 -22.36 -13.87 5.41
N GLU A 55 -23.55 -14.16 4.91
CA GLU A 55 -24.81 -13.74 5.52
C GLU A 55 -24.85 -14.21 6.99
N GLY A 56 -25.10 -13.27 7.91
CA GLY A 56 -25.19 -13.55 9.34
C GLY A 56 -23.87 -13.52 10.14
N GLN A 57 -22.69 -13.45 9.51
CA GLN A 57 -21.41 -13.34 10.25
C GLN A 57 -21.01 -11.91 10.59
N LEU A 58 -21.31 -10.95 9.70
CA LEU A 58 -20.84 -9.57 9.86
C LEU A 58 -21.64 -8.77 10.89
N LEU A 59 -22.98 -8.90 10.85
CA LEU A 59 -23.87 -8.17 11.75
C LEU A 59 -24.55 -9.08 12.76
N SER A 60 -24.76 -10.37 12.47
CA SER A 60 -25.46 -11.33 13.33
C SER A 60 -26.76 -10.81 13.98
N GLY A 61 -27.48 -9.90 13.29
CA GLY A 61 -28.68 -9.23 13.82
C GLY A 61 -28.43 -8.05 14.78
N GLY A 62 -27.17 -7.73 15.07
CA GLY A 62 -26.75 -6.54 15.79
C GLY A 62 -26.79 -5.26 14.96
N LYS A 63 -26.59 -4.14 15.66
CA LYS A 63 -26.50 -2.79 15.09
C LYS A 63 -25.07 -2.28 15.14
N VAL A 64 -24.71 -1.43 14.19
CA VAL A 64 -23.40 -0.78 14.19
C VAL A 64 -23.51 0.52 14.96
N PHE A 65 -22.54 0.79 15.83
CA PHE A 65 -22.48 2.03 16.59
C PHE A 65 -21.06 2.57 16.56
N TYR A 66 -20.94 3.89 16.46
CA TYR A 66 -19.65 4.54 16.62
C TYR A 66 -19.18 4.38 18.07
N ARG A 67 -17.98 3.80 18.25
CA ARG A 67 -17.30 3.79 19.54
C ARG A 67 -16.26 4.91 19.54
N PRO A 68 -16.45 5.96 20.36
CA PRO A 68 -15.41 6.97 20.51
C PRO A 68 -14.15 6.34 21.11
N PRO A 69 -12.95 6.77 20.66
CA PRO A 69 -11.70 6.28 21.20
C PRO A 69 -11.58 6.59 22.71
N PRO A 70 -11.03 5.66 23.51
CA PRO A 70 -10.88 5.86 24.94
C PRO A 70 -9.99 7.09 25.22
N GLY A 71 -10.51 8.05 25.99
CA GLY A 71 -9.79 9.25 26.40
C GLY A 71 -9.99 10.50 25.53
N GLY A 72 -10.79 10.44 24.47
CA GLY A 72 -11.18 11.64 23.71
C GLY A 72 -12.51 12.20 24.19
N GLU A 73 -12.54 13.47 24.61
CA GLU A 73 -13.79 14.23 24.71
C GLU A 73 -14.32 14.50 23.29
N ASP A 74 -15.64 14.39 23.10
CA ASP A 74 -16.29 14.73 21.83
C ASP A 74 -16.01 16.20 21.51
N GLY A 75 -15.15 16.47 20.53
CA GLY A 75 -14.80 17.82 20.08
C GLY A 75 -13.31 18.20 20.17
N ASP A 76 -12.42 17.30 20.58
CA ASP A 76 -10.98 17.59 20.58
C ASP A 76 -10.44 17.65 19.14
N GLU A 77 -10.03 18.85 18.71
CA GLU A 77 -9.45 19.09 17.38
C GLU A 77 -8.06 18.45 17.30
N ARG A 78 -8.01 17.19 16.86
CA ARG A 78 -6.76 16.43 16.71
C ARG A 78 -5.84 17.08 15.69
N GLY A 79 -4.68 17.55 16.15
CA GLY A 79 -3.63 18.11 15.32
C GLY A 79 -2.67 17.04 14.80
N ILE A 80 -1.91 17.39 13.76
CA ILE A 80 -0.84 16.51 13.20
C ILE A 80 0.23 16.19 14.28
N LEU A 81 0.44 17.10 15.23
CA LEU A 81 1.42 16.93 16.30
C LEU A 81 0.98 15.93 17.38
N ASP A 82 -0.31 15.60 17.46
CA ASP A 82 -0.84 14.61 18.39
C ASP A 82 -0.53 13.18 17.94
N LEU A 83 -0.05 12.99 16.70
CA LEU A 83 0.49 11.71 16.25
C LEU A 83 1.82 11.33 16.94
N PHE A 84 2.51 12.31 17.52
CA PHE A 84 3.81 12.16 18.18
C PHE A 84 3.75 12.24 19.69
N LYS A 85 2.60 12.63 20.25
CA LYS A 85 2.31 12.58 21.67
C LYS A 85 1.41 11.36 21.86
N ASP A 86 1.54 10.65 22.98
CA ASP A 86 0.74 9.44 23.30
C ASP A 86 1.17 8.11 22.64
N ASP A 87 0.34 7.08 22.85
CA ASP A 87 0.48 5.69 22.41
C ASP A 87 0.69 5.51 20.90
N LEU A 88 0.44 6.56 20.11
CA LEU A 88 0.58 6.57 18.66
C LEU A 88 2.01 6.85 18.17
N GLN A 89 2.89 7.38 19.02
CA GLN A 89 4.26 7.74 18.61
C GLN A 89 5.07 6.54 18.10
N GLY A 90 4.89 5.36 18.70
CA GLY A 90 5.59 4.14 18.32
C GLY A 90 5.21 3.68 16.90
N PRO A 91 3.90 3.45 16.64
CA PRO A 91 3.39 3.16 15.30
C PRO A 91 3.76 4.24 14.26
N THR A 92 3.61 5.52 14.58
CA THR A 92 3.93 6.63 13.66
C THR A 92 5.40 6.63 13.28
N CYS A 93 6.31 6.56 14.27
CA CYS A 93 7.75 6.52 14.02
C CYS A 93 8.15 5.27 13.22
N PHE A 94 7.55 4.12 13.52
CA PHE A 94 7.78 2.89 12.77
C PHE A 94 7.35 3.04 11.30
N ILE A 95 6.14 3.52 11.04
CA ILE A 95 5.63 3.72 9.67
C ILE A 95 6.51 4.73 8.92
N MET A 96 6.86 5.85 9.55
CA MET A 96 7.73 6.86 8.95
C MET A 96 9.11 6.30 8.59
N THR A 97 9.70 5.51 9.49
CA THR A 97 11.01 4.88 9.27
C THR A 97 10.95 3.90 8.11
N VAL A 98 9.95 3.00 8.11
CA VAL A 98 9.76 2.03 7.02
C VAL A 98 9.55 2.76 5.70
N PHE A 99 8.70 3.78 5.66
CA PHE A 99 8.42 4.52 4.43
C PHE A 99 9.66 5.29 3.94
N ALA A 100 10.41 5.92 4.84
CA ALA A 100 11.66 6.61 4.50
C ALA A 100 12.70 5.65 3.92
N CYS A 101 12.89 4.48 4.54
CA CYS A 101 13.78 3.44 4.02
C CYS A 101 13.32 2.91 2.65
N SER A 102 12.01 2.65 2.49
CA SER A 102 11.44 2.19 1.22
C SER A 102 11.59 3.23 0.11
N CYS A 103 11.32 4.51 0.40
CA CYS A 103 11.51 5.60 -0.56
C CYS A 103 12.99 5.75 -0.93
N PHE A 104 13.91 5.69 0.03
CA PHE A 104 15.34 5.79 -0.25
C PHE A 104 15.83 4.64 -1.12
N ALA A 105 15.46 3.39 -0.79
CA ALA A 105 15.84 2.21 -1.55
C ALA A 105 15.25 2.23 -2.98
N PHE A 106 13.96 2.57 -3.10
CA PHE A 106 13.27 2.61 -4.39
C PHE A 106 13.77 3.76 -5.28
N CYS A 107 13.78 5.00 -4.77
CA CYS A 107 14.26 6.15 -5.52
C CYS A 107 15.75 6.02 -5.84
N GLY A 108 16.56 5.50 -4.91
CA GLY A 108 17.97 5.20 -5.15
C GLY A 108 18.13 4.22 -6.31
N HIS A 109 17.43 3.09 -6.28
CA HIS A 109 17.50 2.10 -7.35
C HIS A 109 17.00 2.66 -8.70
N THR A 110 15.85 3.32 -8.73
CA THR A 110 15.24 3.78 -10.00
C THR A 110 15.99 4.96 -10.62
N TYR A 111 16.53 5.89 -9.84
CA TYR A 111 17.16 7.10 -10.38
C TYR A 111 18.69 6.99 -10.51
N ILE A 112 19.38 6.33 -9.58
CA ILE A 112 20.86 6.27 -9.62
C ILE A 112 21.32 5.27 -10.68
N TYR A 113 20.62 4.15 -10.84
CA TYR A 113 20.97 3.11 -11.81
C TYR A 113 21.14 3.64 -13.24
N PRO A 114 20.17 4.33 -13.86
CA PRO A 114 20.34 4.87 -15.22
C PRO A 114 21.43 5.95 -15.31
N ILE A 115 21.66 6.72 -14.24
CA ILE A 115 22.70 7.77 -14.21
C ILE A 115 24.10 7.15 -14.18
N ILE A 116 24.32 6.10 -13.38
CA ILE A 116 25.60 5.39 -13.33
C ILE A 116 25.89 4.74 -14.68
N LEU A 117 24.90 4.05 -15.25
CA LEU A 117 25.02 3.40 -16.55
C LEU A 117 25.35 4.40 -17.67
N GLN A 118 24.66 5.54 -17.71
CA GLN A 118 24.96 6.60 -18.66
C GLN A 118 26.38 7.17 -18.50
N ARG A 119 26.88 7.26 -17.25
CA ARG A 119 28.22 7.79 -16.96
C ARG A 119 29.34 6.82 -17.37
N GLU A 120 29.13 5.52 -17.20
CA GLU A 120 30.16 4.50 -17.39
C GLU A 120 30.23 3.99 -18.83
N TYR A 121 29.09 3.90 -19.52
CA TYR A 121 29.01 3.34 -20.89
C TYR A 121 28.61 4.36 -21.97
N GLY A 122 28.30 5.61 -21.60
CA GLY A 122 28.09 6.74 -22.52
C GLY A 122 26.75 6.76 -23.27
N GLU A 123 26.09 5.61 -23.42
CA GLU A 123 24.71 5.44 -23.89
C GLU A 123 24.02 4.32 -23.08
N LEU A 124 22.71 4.41 -22.85
CA LEU A 124 21.97 3.29 -22.25
C LEU A 124 21.96 2.12 -23.23
N VAL A 125 22.69 1.05 -22.90
CA VAL A 125 22.72 -0.15 -23.73
C VAL A 125 21.37 -0.84 -23.62
N THR A 126 20.80 -1.30 -24.74
CA THR A 126 19.50 -1.99 -24.78
C THR A 126 19.41 -3.16 -23.78
N ALA A 127 20.51 -3.85 -23.53
CA ALA A 127 20.63 -4.91 -22.52
C ALA A 127 20.25 -4.45 -21.10
N GLU A 128 20.65 -3.26 -20.68
CA GLU A 128 20.41 -2.73 -19.33
C GLU A 128 18.94 -2.33 -19.12
N TYR A 129 18.28 -1.90 -20.19
CA TYR A 129 16.84 -1.67 -20.17
C TYR A 129 16.06 -2.98 -19.96
N TYR A 130 16.53 -4.09 -20.54
CA TYR A 130 15.94 -5.40 -20.29
C TYR A 130 16.13 -5.85 -18.84
N ASP A 131 17.25 -5.53 -18.20
CA ASP A 131 17.46 -5.83 -16.78
C ASP A 131 16.49 -5.07 -15.87
N MET A 132 16.25 -3.79 -16.15
CA MET A 132 15.25 -2.99 -15.43
C MET A 132 13.81 -3.54 -15.64
N MET A 133 13.52 -4.02 -16.85
CA MET A 133 12.25 -4.67 -17.16
C MET A 133 12.08 -5.99 -16.39
N TRP A 134 13.13 -6.83 -16.34
CA TRP A 134 13.13 -8.07 -15.57
C TRP A 134 13.00 -7.83 -14.06
N ALA A 135 13.69 -6.81 -13.53
CA ALA A 135 13.55 -6.40 -12.14
C ALA A 135 12.10 -5.99 -11.81
N SER A 136 11.46 -5.23 -12.69
CA SER A 136 10.06 -4.82 -12.54
C SER A 136 9.09 -6.01 -12.58
N LEU A 137 9.31 -6.95 -13.48
CA LEU A 137 8.52 -8.19 -13.56
C LEU A 137 8.69 -9.05 -12.30
N ALA A 138 9.93 -9.21 -11.83
CA ALA A 138 10.21 -9.92 -10.58
C ALA A 138 9.53 -9.23 -9.38
N GLN A 139 9.49 -7.90 -9.35
CA GLN A 139 8.80 -7.14 -8.31
C GLN A 139 7.29 -7.39 -8.31
N MET A 140 6.65 -7.45 -9.48
CA MET A 140 5.22 -7.79 -9.57
C MET A 140 4.93 -9.17 -9.01
N VAL A 141 5.76 -10.17 -9.36
CA VAL A 141 5.62 -11.54 -8.83
C VAL A 141 5.85 -11.56 -7.32
N ALA A 142 6.88 -10.87 -6.83
CA ALA A 142 7.18 -10.78 -5.41
C ALA A 142 6.02 -10.17 -4.59
N VAL A 143 5.35 -9.14 -5.13
CA VAL A 143 4.16 -8.53 -4.49
C VAL A 143 3.02 -9.52 -4.38
N LEU A 144 2.73 -10.31 -5.43
CA LEU A 144 1.68 -11.33 -5.40
C LEU A 144 1.98 -12.45 -4.38
N ILE A 145 3.23 -12.92 -4.34
CA ILE A 145 3.68 -13.91 -3.33
C ILE A 145 3.53 -13.33 -1.93
N THR A 146 3.96 -12.09 -1.72
CA THR A 146 3.87 -11.45 -0.40
C THR A 146 2.42 -11.23 0.02
N ALA A 147 1.54 -10.78 -0.88
CA ALA A 147 0.12 -10.58 -0.59
C ALA A 147 -0.55 -11.88 -0.12
N SER A 148 -0.36 -12.96 -0.88
CA SER A 148 -0.88 -14.29 -0.50
C SER A 148 -0.28 -14.84 0.79
N ALA A 149 1.00 -14.59 1.05
CA ALA A 149 1.65 -15.03 2.29
C ALA A 149 1.23 -14.21 3.53
N VAL A 150 0.83 -12.94 3.37
CA VAL A 150 0.36 -12.09 4.48
C VAL A 150 -1.03 -12.50 4.94
N ASP A 151 -1.90 -12.90 4.02
CA ASP A 151 -3.28 -13.29 4.32
C ASP A 151 -3.40 -14.74 4.84
N ASP A 152 -2.36 -15.57 4.66
CA ASP A 152 -2.34 -16.94 5.19
C ASP A 152 -2.21 -16.93 6.73
N PRO A 153 -3.16 -17.53 7.47
CA PRO A 153 -3.14 -17.58 8.94
C PRO A 153 -1.88 -18.25 9.54
N ARG A 154 -1.13 -19.03 8.74
CA ARG A 154 0.04 -19.77 9.21
C ARG A 154 1.27 -18.90 9.48
N TYR A 155 1.49 -17.88 8.64
CA TYR A 155 2.72 -17.08 8.67
C TYR A 155 2.49 -15.77 9.43
N GLY A 156 1.36 -15.11 9.21
CA GLY A 156 1.01 -13.86 9.89
C GLY A 156 1.93 -12.68 9.52
N ARG A 157 1.38 -11.47 9.63
CA ARG A 157 2.00 -10.24 9.10
C ARG A 157 3.40 -9.92 9.63
N ARG A 158 3.70 -10.24 10.90
CA ARG A 158 4.99 -9.90 11.53
C ARG A 158 6.13 -10.75 10.98
N TRP A 159 5.91 -12.06 10.81
CA TRP A 159 6.93 -12.97 10.29
C TRP A 159 7.22 -12.71 8.81
N THR A 160 6.18 -12.43 8.01
CA THR A 160 6.38 -12.11 6.58
C THR A 160 7.24 -10.87 6.41
N ILE A 161 7.03 -9.83 7.21
CA ILE A 161 7.85 -8.61 7.19
C ILE A 161 9.30 -8.91 7.59
N GLN A 162 9.51 -9.65 8.68
CA GLN A 162 10.86 -10.00 9.14
C GLN A 162 11.63 -10.83 8.11
N LEU A 163 10.96 -11.80 7.48
CA LEU A 163 11.54 -12.65 6.44
C LEU A 163 11.97 -11.81 5.23
N VAL A 164 11.12 -10.90 4.75
CA VAL A 164 11.45 -10.03 3.62
C VAL A 164 12.68 -9.18 3.92
N PHE A 165 12.74 -8.53 5.08
CA PHE A 165 13.92 -7.75 5.47
C PHE A 165 15.19 -8.60 5.59
N TRP A 166 15.08 -9.82 6.14
CA TRP A 166 16.20 -10.75 6.23
C TRP A 166 16.71 -11.20 4.87
N VAL A 167 15.82 -11.58 3.95
CA VAL A 167 16.18 -11.98 2.59
C VAL A 167 16.83 -10.82 1.84
N SER A 168 16.27 -9.61 1.93
CA SER A 168 16.87 -8.42 1.32
C SER A 168 18.26 -8.11 1.89
N PHE A 169 18.47 -8.28 3.21
CA PHE A 169 19.77 -8.10 3.84
C PHE A 169 20.82 -9.12 3.36
N VAL A 170 20.47 -10.40 3.33
CA VAL A 170 21.38 -11.48 2.89
C VAL A 170 21.73 -11.31 1.41
N LEU A 171 20.74 -11.04 0.56
CA LEU A 171 20.97 -10.84 -0.88
C LEU A 171 21.88 -9.63 -1.12
N SER A 172 21.63 -8.51 -0.44
CA SER A 172 22.47 -7.31 -0.55
C SER A 172 23.90 -7.54 -0.04
N GLY A 173 24.10 -8.40 0.95
CA GLY A 173 25.43 -8.77 1.44
C GLY A 173 26.17 -9.79 0.56
N SER A 174 25.46 -10.49 -0.32
CA SER A 174 26.03 -11.55 -1.17
C SER A 174 26.48 -11.06 -2.55
N VAL A 175 26.14 -9.83 -2.95
CA VAL A 175 26.62 -9.25 -4.21
C VAL A 175 28.08 -8.79 -4.02
N PRO A 176 29.05 -9.40 -4.70
CA PRO A 176 30.42 -8.89 -4.69
C PRO A 176 30.44 -7.54 -5.42
N TYR A 177 30.81 -6.48 -4.69
CA TYR A 177 31.08 -5.15 -5.26
C TYR A 177 32.35 -5.16 -6.10
#